data_AF-A0A8F1MCG3-F1
#
_entry.id   AF-A0A8F1MCG3-F1
#
_cell.length_a   1.000
_cell.length_b   1.000
_cell.length_c   1.000
_cell.angle_alpha   90.00
_cell.angle_beta   90.00
_cell.angle_gamma   90.00
#
_symmetry.space_group_name_H-M   'P 1'
#
loop_
_entity.id
_entity.type
_entity.pdbx_description
1 polymer ?
#
loop_
_entity_poly.entity_id
_entity_poly.type
_entity_poly.pdbx_seq_one_letter_code
_entity_poly.pdbx_strand_id
1 'polypeptide(L)'
;MEQIISQVVKQLFDQDISVQLTRPDPKFGDFATNVALQLAKPLGKNPREIAETIAEKLRKQEEFSEVSVAGPGFINVKLSDQAVLNFLKERANDKARRSNSCN
;
A
#
# COMPACT_ATOMS: atom_id res chain seq x y z
N MET A 1 5.79 -0.35 -1.43
CA MET A 1 4.49 -0.18 -0.73
C MET A 1 3.72 1.05 -1.23
N GLU A 2 4.16 2.29 -0.96
CA GLU A 2 3.47 3.49 -1.49
C GLU A 2 3.39 3.51 -3.02
N GLN A 3 4.49 3.10 -3.68
CA GLN A 3 4.56 2.98 -5.13
C GLN A 3 3.56 1.98 -5.70
N ILE A 4 3.32 0.86 -5.00
CA ILE A 4 2.37 -0.18 -5.44
C ILE A 4 0.95 0.35 -5.35
N ILE A 5 0.61 1.03 -4.26
CA ILE A 5 -0.71 1.63 -4.09
C ILE A 5 -0.93 2.73 -5.13
N SER A 6 0.06 3.60 -5.36
CA SER A 6 0.00 4.64 -6.40
C SER A 6 -0.18 4.02 -7.79
N GLN A 7 0.57 2.96 -8.10
CA GLN A 7 0.46 2.24 -9.36
C GLN A 7 -0.92 1.59 -9.56
N VAL A 8 -1.45 0.93 -8.51
CA VAL A 8 -2.79 0.32 -8.55
C VAL A 8 -3.86 1.39 -8.77
N VAL A 9 -3.75 2.54 -8.10
CA VAL A 9 -4.69 3.67 -8.26
C VAL A 9 -4.64 4.22 -9.68
N LYS A 10 -3.43 4.44 -10.21
CA LYS A 10 -3.24 4.89 -11.60
C LYS A 10 -3.82 3.90 -12.60
N GLN A 11 -3.63 2.60 -12.40
CA GLN A 11 -4.20 1.57 -13.28
C GLN A 11 -5.73 1.48 -13.22
N LEU A 12 -6.33 1.76 -12.07
CA LEU A 12 -7.78 1.64 -11.88
C LEU A 12 -8.55 2.90 -12.28
N PHE A 13 -8.01 4.07 -11.96
CA PHE A 13 -8.73 5.34 -12.03
C PHE A 13 -8.01 6.41 -12.87
N ASP A 14 -6.81 6.12 -13.39
CA ASP A 14 -5.97 7.07 -14.13
C ASP A 14 -5.75 8.40 -13.39
N GLN A 15 -5.65 8.31 -12.06
CA GLN A 15 -5.43 9.45 -11.17
C GLN A 15 -4.08 9.32 -10.48
N ASP A 16 -3.35 10.43 -10.41
CA ASP A 16 -2.14 10.55 -9.63
C ASP A 16 -2.48 11.29 -8.33
N ILE A 17 -2.43 10.57 -7.21
CA ILE A 17 -2.69 11.15 -5.90
C ILE A 17 -1.61 10.74 -4.90
N SER A 18 -1.39 11.61 -3.92
CA SER A 18 -0.43 11.37 -2.86
C SER A 18 -0.97 10.32 -1.89
N VAL A 19 -0.42 9.11 -2.00
CA VAL A 19 -0.70 8.01 -1.07
C VAL A 19 -0.05 8.35 0.27
N GLN A 20 -0.87 8.49 1.30
CA GLN A 20 -0.40 8.60 2.68
C GLN A 20 -0.58 7.27 3.38
N LEU A 21 0.51 6.76 3.95
CA LEU A 21 0.51 5.61 4.85
C LEU A 21 0.64 6.09 6.28
N THR A 22 -0.32 5.71 7.12
CA THR A 22 -0.28 5.89 8.57
C THR A 22 -0.19 4.53 9.25
N ARG A 23 0.38 4.50 10.46
CA ARG A 23 0.32 3.31 11.32
C ARG A 23 -0.91 3.42 12.21
N PRO A 24 -1.95 2.62 11.97
CA PRO A 24 -3.12 2.57 12.85
C PRO A 24 -2.78 1.79 14.13
N ASP A 25 -3.75 1.67 15.04
CA ASP A 25 -3.63 0.74 16.16
C ASP A 25 -3.32 -0.69 15.64
N PRO A 26 -2.53 -1.50 16.38
CA PRO A 26 -2.15 -2.85 15.96
C PRO A 26 -3.33 -3.79 15.68
N LYS A 27 -4.52 -3.49 16.23
CA LYS A 27 -5.78 -4.21 15.96
C LYS A 27 -6.31 -4.04 14.54
N PHE A 28 -5.89 -2.99 13.84
CA PHE A 28 -6.40 -2.66 12.50
C PHE A 28 -5.45 -3.10 11.38
N GLY A 29 -4.21 -3.47 11.68
CA GLY A 29 -3.20 -3.88 10.70
C GLY A 29 -1.87 -3.16 10.93
N ASP A 30 -0.93 -3.35 10.02
CA ASP A 30 0.38 -2.71 10.09
C ASP A 30 0.33 -1.28 9.55
N PHE A 31 -0.46 -1.08 8.48
CA PHE A 31 -0.57 0.19 7.78
C PHE A 31 -2.01 0.48 7.38
N ALA A 32 -2.35 1.76 7.32
CA ALA A 32 -3.63 2.26 6.84
C ALA A 32 -3.40 3.35 5.79
N THR A 33 -4.31 3.45 4.82
CA THR A 33 -4.32 4.53 3.84
C THR A 33 -5.71 5.12 3.63
N ASN A 34 -5.77 6.44 3.44
CA ASN A 34 -6.99 7.19 3.14
C ASN A 34 -7.14 7.49 1.64
N VAL A 35 -6.39 6.79 0.79
CA VAL A 35 -6.35 6.97 -0.67
C VAL A 35 -7.75 6.94 -1.31
N ALA A 36 -8.66 6.09 -0.81
CA ALA A 36 -10.00 5.97 -1.33
C ALA A 36 -10.87 7.21 -1.05
N LEU A 37 -10.68 7.87 0.11
CA LEU A 37 -11.34 9.13 0.42
C LEU A 37 -10.85 10.27 -0.48
N GLN A 38 -9.56 10.28 -0.81
CA GLN A 38 -9.00 11.26 -1.74
C GLN A 38 -9.55 11.07 -3.15
N LEU A 39 -9.76 9.82 -3.59
CA LEU A 39 -10.32 9.48 -4.90
C LEU A 39 -11.82 9.67 -5.02
N ALA A 40 -12.56 9.59 -3.91
CA ALA A 40 -14.01 9.78 -3.92
C ALA A 40 -14.42 11.19 -4.38
N LYS A 41 -13.64 12.22 -4.02
CA LYS A 41 -13.88 13.60 -4.48
C LYS A 41 -13.79 13.76 -6.01
N PRO A 42 -12.68 13.41 -6.68
CA PRO A 42 -12.56 13.55 -8.13
C PRO A 42 -13.45 12.58 -8.91
N LEU A 43 -13.73 11.39 -8.38
CA LEU A 43 -14.56 10.40 -9.07
C LEU A 43 -16.07 10.56 -8.82
N GLY A 44 -16.47 11.34 -7.80
CA GLY A 44 -17.88 11.48 -7.41
C GLY A 44 -18.53 10.15 -6.99
N LYS A 45 -17.74 9.17 -6.55
CA LYS A 45 -18.18 7.81 -6.19
C LYS A 45 -18.10 7.59 -4.68
N ASN A 46 -18.79 6.54 -4.23
CA ASN A 46 -18.79 6.17 -2.82
C ASN A 46 -17.36 5.74 -2.40
N PRO A 47 -16.72 6.40 -1.42
CA PRO A 47 -15.35 6.10 -1.02
C PRO A 47 -15.17 4.65 -0.57
N ARG A 48 -16.23 4.02 -0.05
CA ARG A 48 -16.23 2.61 0.32
C ARG A 48 -16.09 1.68 -0.89
N GLU A 49 -16.79 1.93 -1.98
CA GLU A 49 -16.69 1.13 -3.21
C GLU A 49 -15.30 1.25 -3.85
N ILE A 50 -14.74 2.46 -3.84
CA ILE A 50 -13.35 2.69 -4.29
C ILE A 50 -12.38 1.90 -3.40
N ALA A 51 -12.56 1.97 -2.08
CA ALA A 51 -11.73 1.25 -1.13
C ALA A 51 -11.80 -0.26 -1.33
N GLU A 52 -12.99 -0.82 -1.58
CA GLU A 52 -13.17 -2.25 -1.86
C GLU A 52 -12.49 -2.66 -3.17
N THR A 53 -12.65 -1.86 -4.24
CA THR A 53 -12.00 -2.13 -5.55
C THR A 53 -10.47 -2.14 -5.43
N ILE A 54 -9.91 -1.15 -4.71
CA ILE A 54 -8.46 -1.09 -4.45
C ILE A 54 -8.05 -2.26 -3.57
N ALA A 55 -8.80 -2.57 -2.52
CA ALA A 55 -8.51 -3.68 -1.62
C ALA A 55 -8.46 -5.03 -2.35
N GLU A 56 -9.40 -5.29 -3.26
CA GLU A 56 -9.39 -6.51 -4.09
C GLU A 56 -8.14 -6.62 -4.97
N LYS A 57 -7.67 -5.51 -5.53
CA LYS A 57 -6.42 -5.49 -6.30
C LYS A 57 -5.19 -5.70 -5.42
N LEU A 58 -5.18 -5.13 -4.22
CA LEU A 58 -4.09 -5.30 -3.26
C LEU A 58 -4.03 -6.75 -2.74
N ARG A 59 -5.18 -7.39 -2.48
CA ARG A 59 -5.24 -8.82 -2.10
C ARG A 59 -4.64 -9.77 -3.12
N LYS A 60 -4.51 -9.36 -4.39
CA LYS A 60 -3.87 -10.14 -5.45
C LYS A 60 -2.35 -10.01 -5.47
N GLN A 61 -1.77 -9.10 -4.70
CA GLN A 61 -0.32 -8.96 -4.58
C GLN A 61 0.17 -9.84 -3.43
N GLU A 62 1.25 -10.58 -3.66
CA GLU A 62 1.85 -11.50 -2.66
C GLU A 62 2.45 -10.75 -1.44
N GLU A 63 2.58 -9.43 -1.55
CA GLU A 63 3.17 -8.57 -0.54
C GLU A 63 2.21 -8.29 0.63
N PHE A 64 0.90 -8.45 0.43
CA PHE A 64 -0.11 -8.22 1.44
C PHE A 64 -0.71 -9.55 1.91
N SER A 65 -0.67 -9.79 3.22
CA SER A 65 -1.28 -10.96 3.84
C SER A 65 -2.78 -10.77 4.03
N GLU A 66 -3.17 -9.56 4.45
CA GLU A 66 -4.57 -9.22 4.73
C GLU A 66 -4.86 -7.77 4.32
N VAL A 67 -6.04 -7.53 3.76
CA VAL A 67 -6.50 -6.20 3.39
C VAL A 67 -7.96 -6.06 3.80
N SER A 68 -8.26 -5.04 4.58
CA SER A 68 -9.58 -4.79 5.18
C SER A 68 -9.97 -3.33 5.02
N VAL A 69 -11.25 -3.08 4.68
CA VAL A 69 -11.79 -1.73 4.52
C VAL A 69 -12.56 -1.35 5.78
N ALA A 70 -12.20 -0.22 6.38
CA ALA A 70 -12.81 0.28 7.60
C ALA A 70 -13.48 1.65 7.38
N GLY A 71 -14.61 1.84 8.07
CA GLY A 71 -15.33 3.11 8.11
C GLY A 71 -15.75 3.62 6.72
N PRO A 72 -15.61 4.93 6.43
CA PRO A 72 -16.07 5.52 5.18
C PRO A 72 -15.15 5.25 3.98
N GLY A 73 -13.96 4.66 4.17
CA GLY A 73 -13.00 4.46 3.07
C GLY A 73 -11.53 4.41 3.50
N PHE A 74 -11.25 3.94 4.72
CA PHE A 74 -9.89 3.64 5.13
C PHE A 74 -9.55 2.22 4.71
N ILE A 75 -8.41 2.05 4.03
CA ILE A 75 -7.92 0.73 3.64
C ILE A 75 -6.81 0.37 4.62
N ASN A 76 -7.04 -0.66 5.43
CA ASN A 76 -6.04 -1.23 6.31
C ASN A 76 -5.39 -2.43 5.64
N VAL A 77 -4.06 -2.51 5.71
CA VAL A 77 -3.28 -3.58 5.11
C VAL A 77 -2.33 -4.18 6.14
N LYS A 78 -2.16 -5.49 6.04
CA LYS A 78 -1.21 -6.29 6.81
C LYS A 78 -0.20 -6.89 5.85
N LEU A 79 1.08 -6.75 6.16
CA LEU A 79 2.14 -7.25 5.30
C LEU A 79 2.31 -8.75 5.48
N SER A 80 2.73 -9.43 4.41
CA SER A 80 3.18 -10.82 4.54
C SER A 80 4.60 -10.86 5.08
N ASP A 81 4.90 -11.88 5.89
CA ASP A 81 6.26 -12.12 6.41
C ASP A 81 7.27 -12.21 5.26
N GLN A 82 6.84 -12.76 4.11
CA GLN A 82 7.65 -12.86 2.90
C GLN A 82 8.00 -11.50 2.31
N ALA A 83 7.05 -10.56 2.28
CA ALA A 83 7.28 -9.19 1.82
C ALA A 83 8.32 -8.49 2.70
N VAL A 84 8.18 -8.63 4.02
CA VAL A 84 9.12 -8.08 5.00
C VAL A 84 10.50 -8.70 4.81
N LEU A 85 10.57 -10.02 4.63
CA LEU A 85 11.83 -10.73 4.42
C LEU A 85 12.52 -10.30 3.12
N ASN A 86 11.77 -10.16 2.03
CA ASN A 86 12.30 -9.70 0.74
C ASN A 86 12.82 -8.26 0.84
N PHE A 87 12.08 -7.38 1.50
CA PHE A 87 12.53 -6.01 1.73
C PHE A 87 13.82 -5.94 2.57
N LEU A 88 13.91 -6.76 3.61
CA LEU A 88 15.13 -6.87 4.43
C LEU A 88 16.31 -7.42 3.62
N LYS A 89 16.08 -8.43 2.77
CA LYS A 89 17.11 -8.98 1.88
C LYS A 89 17.62 -7.97 0.85
N GLU A 90 16.72 -7.23 0.22
CA GLU A 90 17.09 -6.16 -0.73
C GLU A 90 17.97 -5.11 -0.05
N ARG A 91 17.59 -4.66 1.15
CA ARG A 91 18.38 -3.69 1.92
C ARG A 91 19.69 -4.24 2.45
N ALA A 92 19.74 -5.52 2.80
CA ALA A 92 20.99 -6.18 3.17
C ALA A 92 21.97 -6.23 1.98
N ASN A 93 21.46 -6.50 0.77
CA ASN A 93 22.26 -6.50 -0.45
C ASN A 93 22.76 -5.10 -0.86
N ASP A 94 21.98 -4.05 -0.56
CA ASP A 94 22.35 -2.68 -0.89
C ASP A 94 23.52 -2.15 -0.04
N LYS A 95 23.66 -2.64 1.21
CA LYS A 95 24.86 -2.38 2.03
C LYS A 95 26.10 -3.09 1.49
N ALA A 96 25.97 -4.25 0.86
CA ALA A 96 27.10 -4.98 0.29
C ALA A 96 27.73 -4.24 -0.93
N ARG A 97 26.95 -3.44 -1.68
CA ARG A 97 27.48 -2.68 -2.82
C ARG A 97 28.24 -1.41 -2.45
N ARG A 98 27.94 -0.79 -1.30
CA ARG A 98 28.62 0.45 -0.87
C ARG A 98 30.04 0.23 -0.31
N SER A 99 30.43 -1.00 -0.02
CA SER A 99 31.77 -1.33 0.46
C SER A 99 32.81 -1.53 -0.65
N ASN A 100 32.41 -1.63 -1.93
CA ASN A 100 33.33 -1.88 -3.05
C ASN A 100 33.69 -0.63 -3.88
N SER A 101 33.37 0.57 -3.40
CA SER A 101 33.76 1.85 -4.04
C SER A 101 34.73 2.64 -3.15
N CYS A 102 35.73 1.97 -2.61
CA CYS A 102 36.98 2.58 -2.17
C CYS A 102 38.11 1.65 -2.62
N ASN A 103 38.57 1.84 -3.86
CA ASN A 103 39.93 1.48 -4.28
C ASN A 103 40.39 2.51 -5.31
#